data_AF-A0A1H5GYY0-F1
#
_entry.id   AF-A0A1H5GYY0-F1
#
_cell.length_a   1.000
_cell.length_b   1.000
_cell.length_c   1.000
_cell.angle_alpha   90.00
_cell.angle_beta   90.00
_cell.angle_gamma   90.00
#
_symmetry.space_group_name_H-M   'P 1'
#
loop_
_entity.id
_entity.type
_entity.pdbx_description
1 polymer ?
#
loop_
_entity_poly.entity_id
_entity_poly.type
_entity_poly.pdbx_seq_one_letter_code
_entity_poly.pdbx_strand_id
1 'polypeptide(L)'
;MTVSHNELTRLIPSETLEIPWNPVDRTRLYRVHITSYPAGSWAKYEFPDGTGCDPTLSTSWTPEGWDSDPRSKDRDGNTGDFWWPSTSRTYASRSAAQERAALVESYGATAIVLETAAAWVPLEEATANRKKVRDQARIQKLQSKIDQIKQA
;
A
#
# COMPACT_ATOMS: atom_id res chain seq x y z
N MET A 1 16.62 -51.00 11.15
CA MET A 1 15.15 -50.83 11.16
C MET A 1 14.83 -49.50 10.50
N THR A 2 14.49 -49.52 9.21
CA THR A 2 14.17 -48.34 8.42
C THR A 2 12.67 -48.07 8.55
N VAL A 3 12.30 -47.01 9.25
CA VAL A 3 10.90 -46.57 9.35
C VAL A 3 10.49 -46.01 8.00
N SER A 4 9.46 -46.60 7.40
CA SER A 4 8.89 -46.22 6.10
C SER A 4 8.28 -44.82 6.18
N HIS A 5 8.53 -44.00 5.15
CA HIS A 5 8.05 -42.60 5.06
C HIS A 5 6.51 -42.47 5.00
N ASN A 6 5.79 -43.60 4.90
CA ASN A 6 4.33 -43.66 4.83
C ASN A 6 3.60 -43.77 6.18
N GLU A 7 4.30 -43.82 7.32
CA GLU A 7 3.67 -43.89 8.65
C GLU A 7 3.50 -42.52 9.34
N LEU A 8 3.75 -41.41 8.63
CA LEU A 8 3.61 -40.04 9.16
C LEU A 8 2.31 -39.33 8.76
N THR A 9 1.30 -40.03 8.24
CA THR A 9 -0.07 -39.51 8.18
C THR A 9 -0.68 -39.61 9.57
N ARG A 10 -0.34 -38.63 10.42
CA ARG A 10 -1.05 -38.37 11.67
C ARG A 10 -2.55 -38.34 11.36
N LEU A 11 -3.32 -39.17 12.06
CA LEU A 11 -4.77 -39.14 12.13
C LEU A 11 -5.20 -37.74 12.59
N ILE A 12 -5.39 -36.81 11.66
CA ILE A 12 -6.08 -35.55 11.94
C ILE A 12 -7.56 -35.94 12.03
N PRO A 13 -8.21 -35.83 13.21
CA PRO A 13 -9.63 -36.10 13.32
C PRO A 13 -10.38 -35.24 12.31
N SER A 14 -11.35 -35.82 11.60
CA SER A 14 -12.22 -35.10 10.66
C SER A 14 -13.22 -34.17 11.36
N GLU A 15 -13.03 -33.90 12.65
CA GLU A 15 -13.75 -32.87 13.37
C GLU A 15 -13.34 -31.51 12.81
N THR A 16 -14.33 -30.75 12.35
CA THR A 16 -14.15 -29.38 11.90
C THR A 16 -13.52 -28.58 13.04
N LEU A 17 -12.22 -28.34 12.96
CA LEU A 17 -11.52 -27.45 13.89
C LEU A 17 -11.99 -26.03 13.60
N GLU A 18 -13.02 -25.57 14.31
CA GLU A 18 -13.40 -24.18 14.34
C GLU A 18 -12.28 -23.39 15.04
N ILE A 19 -11.41 -22.78 14.25
CA ILE A 19 -10.43 -21.83 14.76
C ILE A 19 -11.19 -20.51 15.00
N PRO A 20 -11.40 -20.10 16.26
CA PRO A 20 -12.14 -18.88 16.54
C PRO A 20 -11.40 -17.70 15.94
N TRP A 21 -12.06 -16.97 15.05
CA TRP A 21 -11.49 -15.77 14.44
C TRP A 21 -11.42 -14.65 15.48
N ASN A 22 -10.20 -14.19 15.77
CA ASN A 22 -9.96 -13.06 16.66
C ASN A 22 -9.64 -11.80 15.85
N PRO A 23 -10.52 -10.78 15.82
CA PRO A 23 -10.28 -9.54 15.07
C PRO A 23 -9.10 -8.71 15.55
N VAL A 24 -8.57 -8.99 16.75
CA VAL A 24 -7.59 -8.13 17.44
C VAL A 24 -6.15 -8.42 17.02
N ASP A 25 -5.91 -9.40 16.15
CA ASP A 25 -4.60 -10.04 16.01
C ASP A 25 -3.48 -9.08 15.57
N ARG A 26 -3.78 -7.99 14.85
CA ARG A 26 -2.86 -6.84 14.63
C ARG A 26 -3.64 -5.56 14.38
N THR A 27 -3.69 -4.69 15.39
CA THR A 27 -4.45 -3.44 15.33
C THR A 27 -3.76 -2.33 14.55
N ARG A 28 -2.44 -2.39 14.35
CA ARG A 28 -1.67 -1.28 13.76
C ARG A 28 -1.06 -1.67 12.42
N LEU A 29 -1.30 -0.83 11.41
CA LEU A 29 -0.64 -0.88 10.11
C LEU A 29 0.17 0.39 9.90
N TYR A 30 1.34 0.24 9.28
CA TYR A 30 2.26 1.32 8.99
C TYR A 30 2.42 1.48 7.47
N ARG A 31 2.61 2.70 7.01
CA ARG A 31 2.89 3.00 5.60
C ARG A 31 3.94 4.10 5.51
N VAL A 32 4.87 3.98 4.57
CA VAL A 32 5.83 5.05 4.28
C VAL A 32 5.23 6.00 3.27
N HIS A 33 5.34 7.30 3.51
CA HIS A 33 4.93 8.35 2.59
C HIS A 33 6.12 9.29 2.32
N ILE A 34 6.41 9.54 1.04
CA ILE A 34 7.46 10.48 0.63
C ILE A 34 6.84 11.88 0.62
N THR A 35 7.42 12.79 1.39
CA THR A 35 6.98 14.19 1.46
C THR A 35 7.72 15.07 0.46
N SER A 36 8.97 14.75 0.16
CA SER A 36 9.77 15.48 -0.81
C SER A 36 10.77 14.57 -1.49
N TYR A 37 11.06 14.86 -2.74
CA TYR A 37 12.09 14.19 -3.52
C TYR A 37 13.25 15.16 -3.78
N PRO A 38 14.46 14.65 -4.02
CA PRO A 38 15.62 15.48 -4.33
C PRO A 38 15.45 16.25 -5.65
N ALA A 39 16.17 17.36 -5.79
CA ALA A 39 16.12 18.16 -7.01
C ALA A 39 16.54 17.34 -8.24
N GLY A 40 15.83 17.51 -9.37
CA GLY A 40 16.10 16.80 -10.61
C GLY A 40 15.48 15.40 -10.70
N SER A 41 14.85 14.89 -9.63
CA SER A 41 14.15 13.59 -9.66
C SER A 41 12.81 13.63 -10.40
N TRP A 42 12.34 14.81 -10.80
CA TRP A 42 11.11 15.02 -11.54
C TRP A 42 11.43 15.45 -12.97
N ALA A 43 10.81 14.79 -13.94
CA ALA A 43 10.84 15.16 -15.34
C ALA A 43 9.43 15.59 -15.78
N LYS A 44 9.35 16.75 -16.41
CA LYS A 44 8.19 17.12 -17.21
C LYS A 44 8.45 16.58 -18.61
N TYR A 45 7.65 15.61 -19.03
CA TYR A 45 7.67 15.16 -20.41
C TYR A 45 6.73 16.06 -21.23
N GLU A 46 7.18 16.46 -22.40
CA GLU A 46 6.33 17.13 -23.39
C GLU A 46 6.21 16.18 -24.57
N PHE A 47 4.98 15.77 -24.87
CA PHE A 47 4.73 14.94 -26.03
C PHE A 47 4.88 15.79 -27.30
N PRO A 48 5.22 15.18 -28.46
CA PRO A 48 5.39 15.89 -29.73
C PRO A 48 4.14 16.66 -30.21
N ASP A 49 2.97 16.35 -29.66
CA ASP A 49 1.67 16.98 -29.94
C ASP A 49 1.43 18.26 -29.09
N GLY A 50 2.38 18.64 -28.23
CA GLY A 50 2.27 19.80 -27.35
C GLY A 50 1.42 19.54 -26.11
N THR A 51 0.93 18.32 -25.89
CA THR A 51 0.26 17.95 -24.65
C THR A 51 1.31 17.77 -23.56
N GLY A 52 1.37 18.71 -22.62
CA GLY A 52 2.17 18.54 -21.40
C GLY A 52 1.54 17.46 -20.53
N CYS A 53 2.34 16.53 -20.01
CA CYS A 53 1.89 15.61 -18.97
C CYS A 53 2.24 16.15 -17.58
N ASP A 54 1.52 15.65 -16.58
CA ASP A 54 1.85 15.88 -15.18
C ASP A 54 3.30 15.45 -14.91
N PRO A 55 4.06 16.23 -14.13
CA PRO A 55 5.45 15.91 -13.83
C PRO A 55 5.53 14.51 -13.23
N THR A 56 6.34 13.66 -13.86
CA THR A 56 6.53 12.26 -13.47
C THR A 56 7.95 12.10 -12.95
N LEU A 57 8.21 11.09 -12.13
CA LEU A 57 9.57 10.79 -11.69
C LEU A 57 10.45 10.48 -12.90
N SER A 58 11.62 11.11 -12.96
CA SER A 58 12.56 10.96 -14.07
C SER A 58 13.19 9.58 -14.00
N THR A 59 13.06 8.79 -15.08
CA THR A 59 13.69 7.46 -15.19
C THR A 59 15.21 7.54 -15.30
N SER A 60 15.75 8.68 -15.76
CA SER A 60 17.19 8.90 -15.91
C SER A 60 17.86 9.45 -14.65
N TRP A 61 17.08 9.76 -13.60
CA TRP A 61 17.64 10.24 -12.35
C TRP A 61 18.10 9.04 -11.50
N THR A 62 19.30 9.13 -10.96
CA THR A 62 19.89 8.12 -10.07
C THR A 62 20.47 8.80 -8.82
N PRO A 63 20.40 8.17 -7.64
CA PRO A 63 21.05 8.70 -6.45
C PRO A 63 22.57 8.66 -6.61
N GLU A 64 23.25 9.59 -5.94
CA GLU A 64 24.72 9.63 -5.94
C GLU A 64 25.29 8.31 -5.38
N GLY A 65 26.24 7.70 -6.11
CA GLY A 65 26.84 6.43 -5.72
C GLY A 65 25.95 5.21 -5.93
N TRP A 66 24.81 5.33 -6.61
CA TRP A 66 24.00 4.18 -6.98
C TRP A 66 24.69 3.35 -8.07
N ASP A 67 24.94 2.08 -7.75
CA ASP A 67 25.45 1.09 -8.69
C ASP A 67 24.31 0.16 -9.09
N SER A 68 23.99 0.13 -10.39
CA SER A 68 22.97 -0.78 -10.90
C SER A 68 23.52 -2.20 -10.83
N ASP A 69 22.93 -3.08 -10.01
CA ASP A 69 23.25 -4.50 -10.08
C ASP A 69 22.90 -5.01 -11.49
N PRO A 70 23.87 -5.47 -12.30
CA PRO A 70 23.61 -5.94 -13.67
C PRO A 70 22.70 -7.18 -13.73
N ARG A 71 22.38 -7.80 -12.58
CA ARG A 71 21.41 -8.89 -12.46
C ARG A 71 20.01 -8.41 -12.09
N SER A 72 19.88 -7.19 -11.58
CA SER A 72 18.60 -6.59 -11.21
C SER A 72 17.89 -6.09 -12.46
N LYS A 73 17.02 -6.94 -13.01
CA LYS A 73 16.10 -6.56 -14.08
C LYS A 73 14.82 -6.01 -13.48
N ASP A 74 14.27 -4.96 -14.09
CA ASP A 74 12.92 -4.50 -13.78
C ASP A 74 11.87 -5.53 -14.25
N ARG A 75 10.58 -5.22 -14.03
CA ARG A 75 9.47 -6.09 -14.46
C ARG A 75 9.42 -6.28 -15.99
N ASP A 76 9.95 -5.32 -16.74
CA ASP A 76 9.87 -5.25 -18.19
C ASP A 76 11.20 -5.70 -18.85
N GLY A 77 12.17 -6.16 -18.05
CA GLY A 77 13.45 -6.71 -18.47
C GLY A 77 14.58 -5.69 -18.63
N ASN A 78 14.36 -4.41 -18.36
CA ASN A 78 15.39 -3.38 -18.43
C ASN A 78 16.36 -3.50 -17.25
N THR A 79 17.63 -3.28 -17.55
CA THR A 79 18.72 -3.29 -16.57
C THR A 79 19.36 -1.92 -16.62
N GLY A 80 19.46 -1.23 -15.49
CA GLY A 80 20.22 0.03 -15.38
C GLY A 80 19.45 1.26 -14.94
N ASP A 81 18.12 1.26 -14.97
CA ASP A 81 17.34 2.42 -14.49
C ASP A 81 17.07 2.32 -12.98
N PHE A 82 17.20 3.45 -12.28
CA PHE A 82 16.87 3.52 -10.86
C PHE A 82 15.35 3.63 -10.66
N TRP A 83 14.83 2.78 -9.79
CA TRP A 83 13.41 2.79 -9.43
C TRP A 83 13.24 3.14 -7.96
N TRP A 84 12.45 4.18 -7.72
CA TRP A 84 12.07 4.54 -6.36
C TRP A 84 11.37 3.37 -5.66
N PRO A 85 11.75 3.05 -4.41
CA PRO A 85 11.07 2.01 -3.65
C PRO A 85 9.56 2.29 -3.54
N SER A 86 8.73 1.30 -3.90
CA SER A 86 7.27 1.46 -3.77
C SER A 86 6.85 1.81 -2.34
N THR A 87 6.00 2.84 -2.25
CA THR A 87 5.35 3.36 -1.02
C THR A 87 3.88 2.96 -0.91
N SER A 88 3.37 2.13 -1.83
CA SER A 88 1.98 1.61 -1.76
C SER A 88 1.83 0.48 -0.74
N ARG A 89 2.94 -0.13 -0.32
CA ARG A 89 2.96 -1.25 0.62
C ARG A 89 2.63 -0.79 2.04
N THR A 90 1.79 -1.58 2.71
CA THR A 90 1.54 -1.50 4.15
C THR A 90 2.38 -2.53 4.90
N TYR A 91 2.81 -2.16 6.10
CA TYR A 91 3.68 -2.93 6.97
C TYR A 91 2.96 -3.25 8.27
N ALA A 92 3.06 -4.51 8.71
CA ALA A 92 2.53 -4.93 10.01
C ALA A 92 3.49 -4.61 11.18
N SER A 93 4.76 -4.27 10.87
CA SER A 93 5.77 -3.89 11.87
C SER A 93 6.21 -2.45 11.67
N ARG A 94 6.33 -1.70 12.77
CA ARG A 94 6.89 -0.36 12.79
C ARG A 94 8.34 -0.34 12.31
N SER A 95 9.16 -1.29 12.77
CA SER A 95 10.59 -1.33 12.42
C SER A 95 10.79 -1.53 10.92
N ALA A 96 10.01 -2.42 10.31
CA ALA A 96 10.05 -2.65 8.87
C ALA A 96 9.65 -1.40 8.05
N ALA A 97 8.68 -0.61 8.55
CA ALA A 97 8.32 0.65 7.92
C ALA A 97 9.43 1.71 8.09
N GLN A 98 10.11 1.74 9.24
CA GLN A 98 11.24 2.63 9.49
C GLN A 98 12.46 2.28 8.63
N GLU A 99 12.80 1.00 8.47
CA GLU A 99 13.85 0.54 7.56
C GLU A 99 13.56 0.97 6.12
N ARG A 100 12.29 0.87 5.70
CA ARG A 100 11.88 1.35 4.39
C ARG A 100 12.01 2.87 4.25
N ALA A 101 11.63 3.63 5.27
CA ALA A 101 11.81 5.09 5.26
C ALA A 101 13.30 5.45 5.20
N ALA A 102 14.15 4.81 5.99
CA ALA A 102 15.60 5.01 5.98
C ALA A 102 16.22 4.68 4.61
N LEU A 103 15.75 3.62 3.94
CA LEU A 103 16.18 3.29 2.57
C LEU A 103 15.82 4.42 1.59
N VAL A 104 14.59 4.94 1.67
CA VAL A 104 14.14 6.05 0.82
C VAL A 104 14.94 7.32 1.09
N GLU A 105 15.23 7.61 2.35
CA GLU A 105 16.06 8.75 2.78
C GLU A 105 17.52 8.60 2.34
N SER A 106 18.05 7.37 2.30
CA SER A 106 19.40 7.11 1.79
C SER A 106 19.57 7.48 0.31
N TYR A 107 18.48 7.53 -0.45
CA TYR A 107 18.45 8.01 -1.82
C TYR A 107 18.20 9.53 -1.93
N GLY A 108 18.19 10.27 -0.82
CA GLY A 108 18.05 11.74 -0.82
C GLY A 108 16.61 12.26 -0.83
N ALA A 109 15.60 11.39 -0.72
CA ALA A 109 14.21 11.82 -0.48
C ALA A 109 13.97 12.08 1.01
N THR A 110 12.84 12.69 1.34
CA THR A 110 12.34 12.83 2.71
C THR A 110 11.09 11.99 2.88
N ALA A 111 11.05 11.14 3.91
CA ALA A 111 9.94 10.23 4.14
C ALA A 111 9.38 10.35 5.56
N ILE A 112 8.10 10.05 5.72
CA ILE A 112 7.43 9.92 7.01
C ILE A 112 6.77 8.55 7.11
N VAL A 113 6.69 8.01 8.32
CA VAL A 113 5.94 6.78 8.61
C VAL A 113 4.56 7.17 9.15
N LEU A 114 3.53 6.78 8.42
CA LEU A 114 2.13 6.91 8.81
C LEU A 114 1.69 5.66 9.55
N GLU A 115 0.86 5.83 10.57
CA GLU A 115 0.24 4.75 11.34
C GLU A 115 -1.29 4.82 11.17
N THR A 116 -1.93 3.67 11.04
CA THR A 116 -3.39 3.54 11.06
C THR A 116 -3.82 2.35 11.91
N ALA A 117 -4.99 2.47 12.53
CA ALA A 117 -5.63 1.37 13.21
C ALA A 117 -6.50 0.58 12.23
N ALA A 118 -6.17 -0.70 12.00
CA ALA A 118 -6.96 -1.57 11.14
C ALA A 118 -7.93 -2.40 11.97
N ALA A 119 -9.20 -2.42 11.53
CA ALA A 119 -10.20 -3.36 12.00
C ALA A 119 -10.41 -4.41 10.92
N TRP A 120 -10.06 -5.65 11.23
CA TRP A 120 -10.43 -6.78 10.39
C TRP A 120 -11.90 -7.08 10.67
N VAL A 121 -12.73 -7.07 9.63
CA VAL A 121 -14.16 -7.39 9.70
C VAL A 121 -14.52 -8.30 8.52
N PRO A 122 -15.52 -9.17 8.67
CA PRO A 122 -16.03 -9.95 7.54
C PRO A 122 -16.43 -9.06 6.37
N LEU A 123 -16.20 -9.53 5.14
CA LEU A 123 -16.44 -8.75 3.93
C LEU A 123 -17.92 -8.34 3.80
N GLU A 124 -18.83 -9.22 4.18
CA GLU A 124 -20.27 -8.97 4.16
C GLU A 124 -20.67 -7.83 5.10
N GLU A 125 -20.10 -7.81 6.30
CA GLU A 125 -20.31 -6.74 7.26
C GLU A 125 -19.71 -5.42 6.76
N ALA A 126 -18.48 -5.46 6.23
CA ALA A 126 -17.81 -4.29 5.67
C ALA A 126 -18.60 -3.66 4.52
N THR A 127 -19.13 -4.50 3.62
CA THR A 127 -19.94 -4.04 2.48
C THR A 127 -21.29 -3.49 2.92
N ALA A 128 -21.97 -4.14 3.87
CA ALA A 128 -23.19 -3.63 4.47
C ALA A 128 -22.98 -2.26 5.14
N ASN A 129 -21.89 -2.09 5.90
CA ASN A 129 -21.56 -0.82 6.55
C ASN A 129 -21.27 0.29 5.54
N ARG A 130 -20.49 0.02 4.48
CA ARG A 130 -20.26 0.99 3.40
C ARG A 130 -21.55 1.40 2.69
N LYS A 131 -22.51 0.48 2.53
CA LYS A 131 -23.82 0.81 1.97
C LYS A 131 -24.59 1.75 2.91
N LYS A 132 -24.69 1.43 4.20
CA LYS A 132 -25.34 2.26 5.21
C LYS A 132 -24.77 3.69 5.23
N VAL A 133 -23.44 3.83 5.23
CA VAL A 133 -22.76 5.14 5.23
C VAL A 133 -23.12 5.96 3.98
N ARG A 134 -23.14 5.34 2.79
CA ARG A 134 -23.55 6.02 1.54
C ARG A 134 -25.01 6.46 1.58
N ASP A 135 -25.89 5.59 2.08
CA ASP A 135 -27.32 5.88 2.18
C ASP A 135 -27.57 7.03 3.18
N GLN A 136 -26.88 7.04 4.32
CA GLN A 136 -26.93 8.14 5.29
C GLN A 136 -26.44 9.46 4.69
N ALA A 137 -25.30 9.45 3.99
CA ALA A 137 -24.79 10.65 3.31
C ALA A 137 -25.78 11.18 2.25
N ARG A 138 -26.46 10.28 1.53
CA ARG A 138 -27.50 10.64 0.57
C ARG A 138 -28.72 11.25 1.26
N ILE A 139 -29.17 10.67 2.37
CA ILE A 139 -30.28 11.19 3.18
C ILE A 139 -29.95 12.60 3.69
N GLN A 140 -28.75 12.80 4.26
CA GLN A 140 -28.31 14.11 4.75
C GLN A 140 -28.30 15.16 3.63
N LYS A 141 -27.80 14.79 2.44
CA LYS A 141 -27.80 15.68 1.26
C LYS A 141 -29.21 16.00 0.76
N LEU A 142 -30.16 15.09 0.89
CA LEU A 142 -31.56 15.35 0.53
C LEU A 142 -32.25 16.23 1.57
N GLN A 143 -31.99 16.00 2.86
CA GLN A 143 -32.51 16.84 3.94
C GLN A 143 -32.03 18.28 3.80
N SER A 144 -30.73 18.52 3.56
CA SER A 144 -30.22 19.87 3.37
C SER A 144 -30.85 20.58 2.17
N LYS A 145 -31.15 19.86 1.09
CA LYS A 145 -31.90 20.41 -0.05
C LYS A 145 -33.35 20.74 0.29
N ILE A 146 -34.03 19.89 1.06
CA ILE A 146 -35.40 20.14 1.52
C ILE A 146 -35.42 21.40 2.39
N ASP A 147 -34.45 21.56 3.28
CA ASP A 147 -34.38 22.73 4.17
C ASP A 147 -34.09 24.02 3.39
N GLN A 148 -33.23 23.97 2.37
CA GLN A 148 -33.00 25.09 1.45
C GLN A 148 -34.29 25.50 0.71
N ILE A 149 -35.10 24.53 0.27
CA ILE A 149 -36.39 24.81 -0.40
C ILE A 149 -37.41 25.41 0.57
N LYS A 150 -37.41 25.01 1.85
CA LYS A 150 -38.33 25.55 2.86
C LYS A 150 -37.99 26.97 3.31
N GLN A 151 -36.73 27.38 3.14
CA GLN A 151 -36.25 28.72 3.50
C GLN A 151 -36.34 29.72 2.32
N ALA A 152 -36.58 29.23 1.11
CA ALA A 152 -36.83 30.02 -0.10
C ALA A 152 -38.32 30.33 -0.24
#